data_AF-A0A0E3NRF2-F1
#
_entry.id   AF-A0A0E3NRF2-F1
#
_cell.length_a   1.000
_cell.length_b   1.000
_cell.length_c   1.000
_cell.angle_alpha   90.00
_cell.angle_beta   90.00
_cell.angle_gamma   90.00
#
_symmetry.space_group_name_H-M   'P 1'
#
loop_
_entity.id
_entity.type
_entity.pdbx_description
1 polymer ?
#
loop_
_entity_poly.entity_id
_entity_poly.type
_entity_poly.pdbx_seq_one_letter_code
_entity_poly.pdbx_strand_id
1 'polypeptide(L)'
;MDLWAFEPFSSISKNTKSSSKTQKIHQNLNIEVPAYIHIAENQIVYRIWFQAAFGKKEGPGLSLPEKKNCLKLREFTFRLLSLIVFLTFLCVQASPVSGAMNGTIAGEESPLIVDFFSDHDLSDATVRFEEPLENVYLVFTLSSGKEILKSETFQLGSVDKGQEITKVLFWGLEEDFGKDRDSYTAQLSVKDGTQTLESRKLSFTYKNQYLSTLKIVDFSADSEKASVLITLMSSANLGFVQMPEPSVVDLNLKLLSDTDIIYSESLENVPVTDAYYKAMTWPFLLEKNRDYTALLEVHSHSPDITTAYTSDFRAEEKVELLDTDIDVDEYGASVTIIGKSQVPFDGIIRVVLTPEEGDVQVFEETADILTAGQEDTVGIIWQGVPRGDYNVKIYVTNLEGEVMDSHETVLRVFEPVAEINPSEESPAFGFQAALGIFLCFAIFSGKK
;
A
#
# COMPACT_ATOMS: atom_id res chain seq x y z
N MET A 1 17.62 -6.53 -38.32
CA MET A 1 18.75 -5.63 -38.07
C MET A 1 18.73 -5.31 -36.60
N ASP A 2 19.65 -5.96 -35.88
CA ASP A 2 20.30 -5.62 -34.61
C ASP A 2 19.39 -5.30 -33.40
N LEU A 3 19.08 -6.24 -32.49
CA LEU A 3 19.91 -6.78 -31.39
C LEU A 3 20.72 -5.71 -30.66
N TRP A 4 20.37 -5.40 -29.41
CA TRP A 4 21.28 -5.42 -28.24
C TRP A 4 20.46 -5.57 -26.95
N ALA A 5 20.67 -6.71 -26.28
CA ALA A 5 20.30 -7.00 -24.91
C ALA A 5 21.37 -6.45 -23.96
N PHE A 6 21.02 -6.21 -22.69
CA PHE A 6 21.96 -6.32 -21.56
C PHE A 6 21.20 -6.53 -20.25
N GLU A 7 21.34 -7.73 -19.68
CA GLU A 7 21.38 -7.95 -18.23
C GLU A 7 22.86 -8.18 -17.81
N PRO A 8 23.18 -8.57 -16.55
CA PRO A 8 23.45 -7.69 -15.43
C PRO A 8 24.92 -7.84 -14.98
N PHE A 9 25.41 -6.98 -14.08
CA PHE A 9 26.67 -7.26 -13.39
C PHE A 9 26.57 -7.10 -11.87
N SER A 10 27.06 -8.17 -11.25
CA SER A 10 27.23 -8.47 -9.84
C SER A 10 28.29 -7.63 -9.13
N SER A 11 28.09 -7.51 -7.81
CA SER A 11 29.06 -7.42 -6.68
C SER A 11 30.55 -7.13 -6.95
N ILE A 12 31.13 -6.23 -6.12
CA ILE A 12 32.26 -6.50 -5.18
C ILE A 12 32.81 -5.21 -4.52
N SER A 13 32.80 -5.24 -3.18
CA SER A 13 33.73 -4.73 -2.13
C SER A 13 34.59 -3.45 -2.24
N LYS A 14 34.59 -2.74 -1.09
CA LYS A 14 35.61 -1.89 -0.41
C LYS A 14 37.03 -1.82 -1.03
N ASN A 15 37.55 -0.61 -1.28
CA ASN A 15 38.55 0.05 -0.41
C ASN A 15 38.99 1.44 -0.91
N THR A 16 39.39 2.26 0.06
CA THR A 16 39.93 3.62 0.01
C THR A 16 41.23 3.79 -0.80
N LYS A 17 41.37 4.93 -1.51
CA LYS A 17 42.58 5.78 -1.41
C LYS A 17 42.39 7.17 -2.04
N SER A 18 42.66 8.17 -1.20
CA SER A 18 42.91 9.57 -1.53
C SER A 18 44.09 9.72 -2.49
N SER A 19 43.93 10.56 -3.52
CA SER A 19 45.04 11.18 -4.25
C SER A 19 44.60 12.56 -4.75
N SER A 20 45.25 13.58 -4.21
CA SER A 20 45.09 14.97 -4.64
C SER A 20 45.88 15.22 -5.92
N LYS A 21 45.20 15.76 -6.94
CA LYS A 21 45.85 16.51 -8.02
C LYS A 21 45.08 17.79 -8.27
N THR A 22 45.59 18.85 -7.64
CA THR A 22 45.20 20.23 -7.90
C THR A 22 45.78 20.65 -9.24
N GLN A 23 44.93 20.97 -10.22
CA GLN A 23 45.32 21.77 -11.37
C GLN A 23 44.60 23.12 -11.25
N LYS A 24 45.40 24.17 -10.99
CA LYS A 24 44.97 25.56 -10.80
C LYS A 24 44.38 26.12 -12.09
N ILE A 25 43.14 26.58 -12.05
CA ILE A 25 42.68 27.74 -12.83
C ILE A 25 42.04 28.71 -11.83
N HIS A 26 42.39 29.99 -11.97
CA HIS A 26 42.23 31.02 -10.96
C HIS A 26 40.78 31.51 -10.77
N GLN A 27 40.39 31.57 -9.49
CA GLN A 27 39.61 32.61 -8.78
C GLN A 27 38.14 32.87 -9.14
N ASN A 28 37.23 32.50 -8.22
CA ASN A 28 36.49 33.48 -7.41
C ASN A 28 35.83 32.86 -6.15
N LEU A 29 36.22 33.42 -4.99
CA LEU A 29 35.61 33.44 -3.65
C LEU A 29 34.86 32.19 -3.11
N ASN A 30 35.55 31.39 -2.28
CA ASN A 30 34.91 30.62 -1.20
C ASN A 30 34.76 31.52 0.03
N ILE A 31 33.53 31.65 0.55
CA ILE A 31 33.27 32.16 1.89
C ILE A 31 32.94 30.93 2.74
N GLU A 32 33.88 30.49 3.58
CA GLU A 32 33.59 29.53 4.65
C GLU A 32 33.07 30.32 5.87
N VAL A 33 31.85 30.03 6.30
CA VAL A 33 31.32 30.46 7.61
C VAL A 33 31.31 29.23 8.51
N PRO A 34 32.03 29.23 9.66
CA PRO A 34 31.93 28.11 10.59
C PRO A 34 30.59 28.18 11.32
N ALA A 35 29.69 27.22 11.05
CA ALA A 35 28.52 26.98 11.87
C ALA A 35 28.91 26.02 13.01
N TYR A 36 28.84 26.48 14.25
CA TYR A 36 28.95 25.62 15.42
C TYR A 36 27.57 25.05 15.77
N ILE A 37 27.42 23.73 15.65
CA ILE A 37 26.23 22.99 16.09
C ILE A 37 26.49 22.51 17.52
N HIS A 38 25.72 23.01 18.48
CA HIS A 38 25.69 22.47 19.84
C HIS A 38 24.51 21.47 19.90
N ILE A 39 24.82 20.17 20.00
CA ILE A 39 23.81 19.13 20.24
C ILE A 39 23.76 18.92 21.75
N ALA A 40 22.64 19.30 22.37
CA ALA A 40 22.23 18.83 23.68
C ALA A 40 20.87 18.14 23.49
N GLU A 41 20.68 17.02 24.18
CA GLU A 41 19.52 16.13 24.05
C GLU A 41 18.20 16.92 24.15
N ASN A 42 17.33 16.70 23.15
CA ASN A 42 15.96 17.20 23.03
C ASN A 42 15.75 18.73 22.97
N GLN A 43 16.24 19.38 21.90
CA GLN A 43 15.53 20.38 21.07
C GLN A 43 16.51 21.10 20.11
N ILE A 44 16.17 21.19 18.81
CA ILE A 44 16.92 22.02 17.85
C ILE A 44 16.27 23.40 17.79
N VAL A 45 16.99 24.45 18.20
CA VAL A 45 16.57 25.86 18.05
C VAL A 45 17.63 26.60 17.23
N TYR A 46 17.23 27.22 16.11
CA TYR A 46 18.13 28.04 15.30
C TYR A 46 18.10 29.52 15.75
N ARG A 47 19.28 30.11 15.97
CA ARG A 47 19.46 31.57 16.14
C ARG A 47 20.67 32.03 15.32
N ILE A 48 20.45 32.88 14.32
CA ILE A 48 21.52 33.41 13.45
C ILE A 48 21.88 34.84 13.90
N TRP A 49 23.17 35.10 14.12
CA TRP A 49 23.72 36.45 14.31
C TRP A 49 24.59 36.84 13.11
N PHE A 50 24.41 38.05 12.59
CA PHE A 50 25.30 38.63 11.57
C PHE A 50 26.24 39.67 12.22
N GLN A 51 27.55 39.50 12.04
CA GLN A 51 28.55 40.52 12.36
C GLN A 51 29.38 40.81 11.09
N ALA A 52 29.29 42.04 10.59
CA ALA A 52 30.06 42.50 9.42
C ALA A 52 31.39 43.13 9.87
N ALA A 53 32.52 42.55 9.44
CA ALA A 53 33.85 43.13 9.68
C ALA A 53 34.49 43.58 8.35
N PHE A 54 34.72 44.89 8.22
CA PHE A 54 35.44 45.51 7.10
C PHE A 54 36.95 45.50 7.34
N GLY A 55 37.71 44.87 6.44
CA GLY A 55 39.18 44.85 6.48
C GLY A 55 39.81 45.84 5.50
N LYS A 56 40.62 46.77 6.02
CA LYS A 56 41.45 47.75 5.28
C LYS A 56 42.86 47.17 5.09
N LYS A 57 43.45 47.22 3.89
CA LYS A 57 44.90 47.05 3.67
C LYS A 57 45.42 48.10 2.69
N GLU A 58 46.43 48.86 3.11
CA GLU A 58 47.13 49.94 2.39
C GLU A 58 48.41 49.34 1.75
N GLY A 59 48.60 49.40 0.41
CA GLY A 59 49.38 50.38 -0.38
C GLY A 59 50.43 49.64 -1.27
N PRO A 60 51.17 50.25 -2.23
CA PRO A 60 51.07 51.59 -2.83
C PRO A 60 51.04 51.61 -4.40
N GLY A 61 50.56 52.72 -4.97
CA GLY A 61 51.12 53.34 -6.20
C GLY A 61 50.52 53.00 -7.58
N LEU A 62 49.48 53.74 -8.01
CA LEU A 62 49.47 54.52 -9.26
C LEU A 62 48.24 55.45 -9.30
N SER A 63 48.38 56.60 -9.95
CA SER A 63 47.56 57.82 -9.89
C SER A 63 46.14 57.75 -10.50
N LEU A 64 45.23 58.52 -9.87
CA LEU A 64 43.80 58.81 -10.11
C LEU A 64 43.34 59.13 -11.55
N PRO A 65 42.02 59.03 -11.82
CA PRO A 65 41.27 60.28 -11.90
C PRO A 65 39.94 60.32 -11.11
N GLU A 66 39.71 61.48 -10.50
CA GLU A 66 38.45 62.18 -10.26
C GLU A 66 37.25 61.46 -9.60
N LYS A 67 37.10 61.72 -8.30
CA LYS A 67 35.98 61.35 -7.44
C LYS A 67 34.72 62.17 -7.79
N LYS A 68 33.84 61.65 -8.67
CA LYS A 68 32.51 62.23 -8.92
C LYS A 68 31.41 61.45 -8.18
N ASN A 69 30.86 62.08 -7.15
CA ASN A 69 29.47 62.00 -6.68
C ASN A 69 28.77 60.64 -6.46
N CYS A 70 29.38 59.66 -5.77
CA CYS A 70 28.65 58.47 -5.28
C CYS A 70 27.84 58.68 -3.98
N LEU A 71 27.85 59.88 -3.36
CA LEU A 71 27.12 60.11 -2.10
C LEU A 71 25.63 60.40 -2.30
N LYS A 72 25.25 61.06 -3.40
CA LYS A 72 23.83 61.33 -3.72
C LYS A 72 23.05 60.11 -4.20
N LEU A 73 23.71 59.15 -4.83
CA LEU A 73 23.07 57.91 -5.28
C LEU A 73 22.66 57.02 -4.09
N ARG A 74 23.47 57.01 -3.02
CA ARG A 74 23.21 56.23 -1.80
C ARG A 74 22.04 56.78 -0.98
N GLU A 75 21.88 58.10 -0.90
CA GLU A 75 20.69 58.68 -0.25
C GLU A 75 19.42 58.46 -1.09
N PHE A 76 19.53 58.48 -2.41
CA PHE A 76 18.40 58.23 -3.30
C PHE A 76 17.91 56.78 -3.22
N THR A 77 18.82 55.80 -3.18
CA THR A 77 18.46 54.38 -3.04
C THR A 77 17.87 54.07 -1.66
N PHE A 78 18.39 54.67 -0.59
CA PHE A 78 17.81 54.50 0.75
C PHE A 78 16.41 55.13 0.88
N ARG A 79 16.19 56.31 0.29
CA ARG A 79 14.85 56.93 0.28
C ARG A 79 13.85 56.17 -0.58
N LEU A 80 14.29 55.60 -1.70
CA LEU A 80 13.44 54.76 -2.55
C LEU A 80 13.02 53.47 -1.83
N LEU A 81 13.96 52.80 -1.15
CA LEU A 81 13.68 51.59 -0.38
C LEU A 81 12.72 51.88 0.79
N SER A 82 12.92 53.01 1.50
CA SER A 82 12.06 53.43 2.59
C SER A 82 10.64 53.76 2.12
N LEU A 83 10.50 54.39 0.95
CA LEU A 83 9.19 54.68 0.35
C LEU A 83 8.46 53.41 -0.07
N ILE A 84 9.17 52.42 -0.63
CA ILE A 84 8.59 51.12 -1.03
C ILE A 84 8.09 50.36 0.21
N VAL A 85 8.88 50.30 1.28
CA VAL A 85 8.47 49.65 2.54
C VAL A 85 7.26 50.35 3.17
N PHE A 86 7.22 51.68 3.13
CA PHE A 86 6.09 52.45 3.65
C PHE A 86 4.81 52.26 2.81
N LEU A 87 4.94 52.15 1.48
CA LEU A 87 3.82 51.83 0.59
C LEU A 87 3.30 50.41 0.81
N THR A 88 4.17 49.42 1.02
CA THR A 88 3.73 48.06 1.33
C THR A 88 3.01 47.98 2.68
N PHE A 89 3.42 48.79 3.67
CA PHE A 89 2.74 48.85 4.97
C PHE A 89 1.35 49.51 4.87
N LEU A 90 1.20 50.54 4.04
CA LEU A 90 -0.10 51.18 3.76
C LEU A 90 -1.05 50.29 2.94
N CYS A 91 -0.53 49.48 2.02
CA CYS A 91 -1.35 48.54 1.25
C CYS A 91 -1.86 47.36 2.11
N VAL A 92 -1.16 46.96 3.17
CA VAL A 92 -1.63 45.94 4.12
C VAL A 92 -2.73 46.49 5.05
N GLN A 93 -2.77 47.81 5.27
CA GLN A 93 -3.77 48.48 6.12
C GLN A 93 -5.02 48.94 5.34
N ALA A 94 -5.05 48.76 4.01
CA ALA A 94 -6.15 49.19 3.14
C ALA A 94 -6.94 48.04 2.49
N SER A 95 -6.75 46.79 2.96
CA SER A 95 -7.72 45.73 2.70
C SER A 95 -8.95 45.98 3.58
N PRO A 96 -10.18 46.05 3.05
CA PRO A 96 -11.35 46.03 3.90
C PRO A 96 -11.34 44.71 4.66
N VAL A 97 -11.35 44.81 5.99
CA VAL A 97 -11.77 43.74 6.89
C VAL A 97 -13.14 43.30 6.41
N SER A 98 -13.20 42.19 5.67
CA SER A 98 -14.42 41.42 5.46
C SER A 98 -15.03 41.16 6.83
N GLY A 99 -16.32 41.46 6.95
CA GLY A 99 -17.02 41.65 8.21
C GLY A 99 -16.80 40.52 9.21
N ALA A 100 -16.29 40.89 10.39
CA ALA A 100 -16.62 40.21 11.61
C ALA A 100 -18.11 40.43 11.88
N MET A 101 -18.94 39.45 11.51
CA MET A 101 -20.27 39.33 12.09
C MET A 101 -20.06 38.85 13.53
N ASN A 102 -20.42 39.70 14.49
CA ASN A 102 -20.48 39.37 15.90
C ASN A 102 -21.18 38.03 16.09
N GLY A 103 -20.53 37.14 16.83
CA GLY A 103 -21.16 35.94 17.36
C GLY A 103 -22.44 36.30 18.09
N THR A 104 -23.55 35.78 17.57
CA THR A 104 -24.53 35.18 18.44
C THR A 104 -24.20 33.69 18.42
N ILE A 105 -23.58 33.20 19.50
CA ILE A 105 -23.60 31.78 19.83
C ILE A 105 -25.08 31.49 20.13
N ALA A 106 -25.81 31.12 19.09
CA ALA A 106 -27.00 30.29 19.20
C ALA A 106 -26.54 28.93 18.68
N GLY A 107 -26.52 27.92 19.56
CA GLY A 107 -26.25 26.56 19.13
C GLY A 107 -27.31 26.14 18.13
N GLU A 108 -26.93 26.06 16.86
CA GLU A 108 -27.66 25.31 15.86
C GLU A 108 -26.84 24.05 15.61
N GLU A 109 -27.16 23.02 16.39
CA GLU A 109 -26.67 21.66 16.20
C GLU A 109 -27.14 21.21 14.80
N SER A 110 -26.19 21.09 13.88
CA SER A 110 -26.39 20.77 12.47
C SER A 110 -25.39 19.68 12.06
N PRO A 111 -25.66 18.90 11.00
CA PRO A 111 -24.62 18.06 10.43
C PRO A 111 -23.39 18.89 10.09
N LEU A 112 -22.21 18.28 10.19
CA LEU A 112 -20.92 18.86 9.86
C LEU A 112 -20.25 18.01 8.77
N ILE A 113 -20.00 18.59 7.60
CA ILE A 113 -19.15 18.00 6.57
C ILE A 113 -17.70 18.08 7.11
N VAL A 114 -17.20 16.97 7.62
CA VAL A 114 -15.85 16.86 8.19
C VAL A 114 -14.84 16.95 7.06
N ASP A 115 -15.04 16.12 6.04
CA ASP A 115 -14.15 16.04 4.88
C ASP A 115 -14.95 15.97 3.58
N PHE A 116 -14.39 16.56 2.51
CA PHE A 116 -14.98 16.53 1.18
C PHE A 116 -13.90 16.67 0.11
N PHE A 117 -13.69 15.58 -0.61
CA PHE A 117 -12.80 15.48 -1.75
C PHE A 117 -13.60 15.17 -3.02
N SER A 118 -13.15 15.73 -4.13
CA SER A 118 -13.64 15.35 -5.45
C SER A 118 -12.57 15.65 -6.48
N ASP A 119 -12.40 14.72 -7.39
CA ASP A 119 -11.74 14.91 -8.65
C ASP A 119 -12.69 14.54 -9.80
N HIS A 120 -12.12 14.35 -10.98
CA HIS A 120 -12.88 14.01 -12.18
C HIS A 120 -13.50 12.62 -12.12
N ASP A 121 -12.87 11.68 -11.40
CA ASP A 121 -13.20 10.27 -11.45
C ASP A 121 -14.13 9.90 -10.29
N LEU A 122 -13.90 10.47 -9.11
CA LEU A 122 -14.68 10.20 -7.91
C LEU A 122 -14.90 11.42 -7.00
N SER A 123 -15.78 11.23 -6.03
CA SER A 123 -15.97 12.13 -4.90
C SER A 123 -16.13 11.35 -3.61
N ASP A 124 -15.42 11.76 -2.58
CA ASP A 124 -15.47 11.22 -1.24
C ASP A 124 -15.97 12.31 -0.28
N ALA A 125 -16.87 11.95 0.63
CA ALA A 125 -17.25 12.84 1.71
C ALA A 125 -17.45 12.10 3.02
N THR A 126 -17.05 12.76 4.09
CA THR A 126 -17.32 12.34 5.46
C THR A 126 -18.18 13.39 6.16
N VAL A 127 -19.34 12.96 6.68
CA VAL A 127 -20.30 13.83 7.37
C VAL A 127 -20.52 13.29 8.78
N ARG A 128 -20.39 14.16 9.78
CA ARG A 128 -20.71 13.86 11.18
C ARG A 128 -22.02 14.51 11.56
N PHE A 129 -22.91 13.74 12.18
CA PHE A 129 -24.23 14.20 12.60
C PHE A 129 -24.23 14.53 14.09
N GLU A 130 -24.38 15.80 14.45
CA GLU A 130 -24.37 16.24 15.87
C GLU A 130 -25.70 15.96 16.59
N GLU A 131 -26.76 15.64 15.84
CA GLU A 131 -28.10 15.27 16.32
C GLU A 131 -28.67 14.12 15.50
N PRO A 132 -29.60 13.32 16.07
CA PRO A 132 -30.25 12.26 15.32
C PRO A 132 -31.23 12.84 14.29
N LEU A 133 -31.22 12.29 13.08
CA LEU A 133 -32.11 12.70 11.98
C LEU A 133 -32.73 11.47 11.34
N GLU A 134 -33.98 11.55 10.87
CA GLU A 134 -34.71 10.35 10.40
C GLU A 134 -34.69 10.17 8.87
N ASN A 135 -34.55 11.24 8.08
CA ASN A 135 -34.68 11.21 6.62
C ASN A 135 -33.50 11.91 5.94
N VAL A 136 -32.29 11.42 6.20
CA VAL A 136 -31.07 12.03 5.67
C VAL A 136 -30.75 11.56 4.26
N TYR A 137 -30.41 12.52 3.42
CA TYR A 137 -29.90 12.31 2.07
C TYR A 137 -28.58 13.05 1.87
N LEU A 138 -27.60 12.39 1.27
CA LEU A 138 -26.39 13.03 0.74
C LEU A 138 -26.54 13.19 -0.77
N VAL A 139 -26.53 14.43 -1.23
CA VAL A 139 -26.64 14.75 -2.65
C VAL A 139 -25.31 15.26 -3.16
N PHE A 140 -24.70 14.47 -4.03
CA PHE A 140 -23.48 14.82 -4.75
C PHE A 140 -23.88 15.40 -6.11
N THR A 141 -23.28 16.52 -6.48
CA THR A 141 -23.54 17.18 -7.76
C THR A 141 -22.23 17.62 -8.38
N LEU A 142 -21.98 17.20 -9.62
CA LEU A 142 -20.86 17.65 -10.42
C LEU A 142 -21.35 18.58 -11.53
N SER A 143 -20.70 19.72 -11.68
CA SER A 143 -21.05 20.73 -12.67
C SER A 143 -19.82 21.25 -13.40
N SER A 144 -20.00 21.62 -14.67
CA SER A 144 -19.03 22.41 -15.45
C SER A 144 -19.67 23.74 -15.81
N GLY A 145 -19.13 24.84 -15.27
CA GLY A 145 -19.71 26.17 -15.40
C GLY A 145 -21.14 26.27 -14.84
N LYS A 146 -22.16 26.28 -15.72
CA LYS A 146 -23.59 26.33 -15.34
C LYS A 146 -24.33 25.03 -15.61
N GLU A 147 -23.68 24.07 -16.27
CA GLU A 147 -24.27 22.79 -16.64
C GLU A 147 -24.01 21.79 -15.53
N ILE A 148 -25.05 21.06 -15.12
CA ILE A 148 -24.93 19.93 -14.20
C ILE A 148 -24.63 18.70 -15.05
N LEU A 149 -23.47 18.10 -14.83
CA LEU A 149 -23.01 16.92 -15.56
C LEU A 149 -23.61 15.65 -14.96
N LYS A 150 -23.54 15.52 -13.63
CA LYS A 150 -24.10 14.38 -12.90
C LYS A 150 -24.58 14.82 -11.53
N SER A 151 -25.62 14.14 -11.03
CA SER A 151 -26.05 14.25 -9.65
C SER A 151 -26.51 12.90 -9.14
N GLU A 152 -25.98 12.48 -8.00
CA GLU A 152 -26.31 11.24 -7.32
C GLU A 152 -26.84 11.54 -5.93
N THR A 153 -27.76 10.72 -5.43
CA THR A 153 -28.32 10.87 -4.08
C THR A 153 -28.21 9.56 -3.33
N PHE A 154 -27.51 9.58 -2.19
CA PHE A 154 -27.48 8.48 -1.23
C PHE A 154 -28.54 8.71 -0.17
N GLN A 155 -29.45 7.76 -0.02
CA GLN A 155 -30.43 7.74 1.07
C GLN A 155 -29.82 7.03 2.27
N LEU A 156 -29.60 7.76 3.37
CA LEU A 156 -29.07 7.20 4.61
C LEU A 156 -30.21 6.75 5.55
N GLY A 157 -31.39 7.35 5.43
CA GLY A 157 -32.50 7.09 6.34
C GLY A 157 -32.22 7.73 7.70
N SER A 158 -32.30 6.93 8.76
CA SER A 158 -32.07 7.40 10.13
C SER A 158 -30.60 7.34 10.52
N VAL A 159 -30.11 8.41 11.15
CA VAL A 159 -28.76 8.54 11.67
C VAL A 159 -28.80 8.92 13.14
N ASP A 160 -27.84 8.43 13.91
CA ASP A 160 -27.73 8.66 15.34
C ASP A 160 -26.83 9.88 15.65
N LYS A 161 -26.98 10.42 16.86
CA LYS A 161 -26.11 11.48 17.38
C LYS A 161 -24.66 11.02 17.46
N GLY A 162 -23.76 11.83 16.92
CA GLY A 162 -22.32 11.60 16.87
C GLY A 162 -21.90 10.62 15.78
N GLN A 163 -22.84 10.09 14.98
CA GLN A 163 -22.51 9.15 13.91
C GLN A 163 -21.74 9.88 12.79
N GLU A 164 -20.67 9.25 12.33
CA GLU A 164 -19.90 9.68 11.17
C GLU A 164 -20.14 8.73 10.01
N ILE A 165 -20.47 9.28 8.84
CA ILE A 165 -20.77 8.51 7.64
C ILE A 165 -19.88 9.01 6.52
N THR A 166 -19.09 8.10 5.97
CA THR A 166 -18.28 8.33 4.77
C THR A 166 -18.92 7.65 3.58
N LYS A 167 -19.00 8.35 2.44
CA LYS A 167 -19.50 7.81 1.18
C LYS A 167 -18.60 8.23 0.02
N VAL A 168 -18.41 7.28 -0.89
CA VAL A 168 -17.69 7.47 -2.14
C VAL A 168 -18.65 7.34 -3.31
N LEU A 169 -18.53 8.24 -4.27
CA LEU A 169 -19.26 8.24 -5.52
C LEU A 169 -18.28 8.23 -6.70
N PHE A 170 -18.46 7.29 -7.61
CA PHE A 170 -17.78 7.31 -8.91
C PHE A 170 -18.61 8.11 -9.93
N TRP A 171 -18.02 9.16 -10.50
CA TRP A 171 -18.74 10.02 -11.46
C TRP A 171 -19.00 9.27 -12.77
N GLY A 172 -18.08 8.41 -13.22
CA GLY A 172 -18.25 7.58 -14.42
C GLY A 172 -18.58 8.41 -15.66
N LEU A 173 -17.95 9.56 -15.83
CA LEU A 173 -18.13 10.41 -17.00
C LEU A 173 -17.47 9.75 -18.21
N GLU A 174 -18.11 9.82 -19.38
CA GLU A 174 -17.47 9.42 -20.63
C GLU A 174 -16.32 10.38 -20.96
N GLU A 175 -15.13 9.84 -21.27
CA GLU A 175 -13.94 10.63 -21.62
C GLU A 175 -14.19 11.43 -22.91
N ASP A 176 -14.46 12.73 -22.79
CA ASP A 176 -14.50 13.66 -23.93
C ASP A 176 -13.18 14.46 -24.01
N PHE A 177 -12.17 13.82 -24.62
CA PHE A 177 -10.81 14.37 -24.83
C PHE A 177 -10.78 15.78 -25.46
N GLY A 178 -11.89 16.26 -26.04
CA GLY A 178 -12.03 17.58 -26.64
C GLY A 178 -12.43 18.70 -25.67
N LYS A 179 -13.05 18.40 -24.53
CA LYS A 179 -13.60 19.38 -23.54
C LYS A 179 -12.88 19.42 -22.20
N ASP A 180 -11.83 18.61 -22.05
CA ASP A 180 -10.95 18.41 -20.88
C ASP A 180 -10.24 19.64 -20.27
N ARG A 181 -10.63 20.86 -20.64
CA ARG A 181 -10.05 22.11 -20.10
C ARG A 181 -11.00 22.86 -19.17
N ASP A 182 -12.20 22.34 -18.96
CA ASP A 182 -13.19 23.01 -18.16
C ASP A 182 -12.89 22.89 -16.66
N SER A 183 -13.24 23.94 -15.91
CA SER A 183 -13.23 23.90 -14.46
C SER A 183 -14.51 23.24 -13.97
N TYR A 184 -14.34 22.19 -13.18
CA TYR A 184 -15.41 21.46 -12.55
C TYR A 184 -15.69 22.05 -11.17
N THR A 185 -16.94 21.97 -10.75
CA THR A 185 -17.37 22.26 -9.38
C THR A 185 -18.19 21.08 -8.87
N ALA A 186 -17.63 20.38 -7.88
CA ALA A 186 -18.34 19.39 -7.10
C ALA A 186 -19.01 20.06 -5.90
N GLN A 187 -20.23 19.63 -5.61
CA GLN A 187 -21.02 20.09 -4.48
C GLN A 187 -21.58 18.89 -3.73
N LEU A 188 -21.34 18.86 -2.42
CA LEU A 188 -22.04 18.01 -1.49
C LEU A 188 -23.14 18.82 -0.80
N SER A 189 -24.32 18.24 -0.69
CA SER A 189 -25.42 18.80 0.12
C SER A 189 -25.98 17.73 1.04
N VAL A 190 -26.02 18.02 2.34
CA VAL A 190 -26.69 17.20 3.35
C VAL A 190 -28.13 17.71 3.47
N LYS A 191 -29.10 16.82 3.28
CA LYS A 191 -30.52 17.15 3.34
C LYS A 191 -31.25 16.32 4.36
N ASP A 192 -32.24 16.92 5.02
CA ASP A 192 -33.31 16.23 5.74
C ASP A 192 -34.61 16.42 4.96
N GLY A 193 -35.07 15.35 4.33
CA GLY A 193 -36.15 15.42 3.33
C GLY A 193 -35.82 16.40 2.19
N THR A 194 -36.57 17.50 2.10
CA THR A 194 -36.38 18.53 1.06
C THR A 194 -35.51 19.70 1.50
N GLN A 195 -35.20 19.81 2.79
CA GLN A 195 -34.44 20.92 3.35
C GLN A 195 -32.95 20.62 3.28
N THR A 196 -32.16 21.52 2.69
CA THR A 196 -30.70 21.46 2.78
C THR A 196 -30.27 21.99 4.14
N LEU A 197 -29.56 21.16 4.91
CA LEU A 197 -29.01 21.49 6.22
C LEU A 197 -27.62 22.09 6.09
N GLU A 198 -26.76 21.46 5.28
CA GLU A 198 -25.39 21.91 5.04
C GLU A 198 -25.01 21.67 3.57
N SER A 199 -24.10 22.47 3.04
CA SER A 199 -23.50 22.21 1.74
C SER A 199 -22.09 22.76 1.64
N ARG A 200 -21.21 21.98 0.98
CA ARG A 200 -19.83 22.37 0.66
C ARG A 200 -19.61 22.25 -0.83
N LYS A 201 -18.79 23.15 -1.39
CA LYS A 201 -18.39 23.17 -2.80
C LYS A 201 -16.87 23.11 -2.92
N LEU A 202 -16.40 22.37 -3.90
CA LEU A 202 -15.00 22.26 -4.28
C LEU A 202 -14.89 22.48 -5.79
N SER A 203 -13.93 23.29 -6.23
CA SER A 203 -13.64 23.48 -7.64
C SER A 203 -12.29 22.88 -7.99
N PHE A 204 -12.22 22.15 -9.11
CA PHE A 204 -11.00 21.52 -9.59
C PHE A 204 -10.93 21.58 -11.13
N THR A 205 -9.78 21.21 -11.69
CA THR A 205 -9.56 21.14 -13.14
C THR A 205 -9.00 19.78 -13.50
N TYR A 206 -9.51 19.18 -14.58
CA TYR A 206 -8.99 17.92 -15.10
C TYR A 206 -7.54 18.10 -15.62
N LYS A 207 -6.67 17.12 -15.38
CA LYS A 207 -5.24 17.06 -15.81
C LYS A 207 -4.25 18.02 -15.13
N ASN A 208 -4.53 18.55 -13.93
CA ASN A 208 -3.56 19.37 -13.17
C ASN A 208 -3.17 18.79 -11.80
N GLN A 209 -3.06 17.47 -11.68
CA GLN A 209 -2.62 16.79 -10.47
C GLN A 209 -1.29 16.05 -10.71
N TYR A 210 -0.26 16.79 -11.12
CA TYR A 210 1.09 16.32 -10.83
C TYR A 210 1.36 16.76 -9.39
N LEU A 211 1.46 15.82 -8.45
CA LEU A 211 2.13 16.10 -7.18
C LEU A 211 3.53 16.59 -7.58
N SER A 212 3.79 17.90 -7.43
CA SER A 212 4.93 18.52 -8.14
C SER A 212 6.30 17.96 -7.72
N THR A 213 6.34 17.29 -6.57
CA THR A 213 7.51 16.65 -5.96
C THR A 213 7.39 15.13 -5.85
N LEU A 214 6.25 14.52 -6.19
CA LEU A 214 5.96 13.10 -5.94
C LEU A 214 5.31 12.45 -7.16
N LYS A 215 5.55 11.15 -7.31
CA LYS A 215 4.85 10.32 -8.28
C LYS A 215 4.45 9.02 -7.61
N ILE A 216 3.15 8.73 -7.66
CA ILE A 216 2.65 7.37 -7.43
C ILE A 216 3.01 6.58 -8.68
N VAL A 217 3.96 5.67 -8.53
CA VAL A 217 4.43 4.80 -9.61
C VAL A 217 3.45 3.66 -9.82
N ASP A 218 2.94 3.12 -8.71
CA ASP A 218 2.05 1.98 -8.71
C ASP A 218 1.15 2.04 -7.48
N PHE A 219 -0.11 1.69 -7.67
CA PHE A 219 -1.07 1.39 -6.62
C PHE A 219 -1.89 0.20 -7.08
N SER A 220 -1.79 -0.90 -6.33
CA SER A 220 -2.42 -2.16 -6.67
C SER A 220 -3.01 -2.81 -5.43
N ALA A 221 -4.14 -3.48 -5.59
CA ALA A 221 -4.79 -4.26 -4.56
C ALA A 221 -5.13 -5.67 -5.07
N ASP A 222 -5.06 -6.64 -4.18
CA ASP A 222 -5.46 -8.03 -4.40
C ASP A 222 -6.13 -8.59 -3.14
N SER A 223 -6.46 -9.88 -3.16
CA SER A 223 -7.10 -10.55 -2.02
C SER A 223 -6.25 -10.57 -0.74
N GLU A 224 -4.95 -10.24 -0.80
CA GLU A 224 -4.04 -10.23 0.35
C GLU A 224 -3.92 -8.81 0.95
N LYS A 225 -3.70 -7.81 0.10
CA LYS A 225 -3.27 -6.47 0.51
C LYS A 225 -3.53 -5.41 -0.55
N ALA A 226 -3.43 -4.15 -0.12
CA ALA A 226 -3.12 -3.03 -0.99
C ALA A 226 -1.65 -2.64 -0.86
N SER A 227 -1.02 -2.27 -1.97
CA SER A 227 0.35 -1.75 -1.97
C SER A 227 0.49 -0.51 -2.83
N VAL A 228 1.32 0.42 -2.34
CA VAL A 228 1.66 1.67 -3.03
C VAL A 228 3.17 1.81 -3.15
N LEU A 229 3.62 2.26 -4.33
CA LEU A 229 4.98 2.68 -4.60
C LEU A 229 5.01 4.17 -4.94
N ILE A 230 5.66 4.95 -4.09
CA ILE A 230 5.83 6.39 -4.22
C ILE A 230 7.28 6.69 -4.53
N THR A 231 7.52 7.56 -5.50
CA THR A 231 8.87 8.06 -5.81
C THR A 231 8.88 9.58 -5.84
N LEU A 232 10.02 10.17 -5.52
CA LEU A 232 10.20 11.61 -5.62
C LEU A 232 10.44 12.02 -7.08
N MET A 233 9.74 13.07 -7.51
CA MET A 233 10.02 13.77 -8.75
C MET A 233 10.94 14.95 -8.49
N SER A 234 11.77 15.29 -9.48
CA SER A 234 12.56 16.52 -9.40
C SER A 234 11.79 17.66 -10.05
N SER A 235 11.52 18.69 -9.26
CA SER A 235 10.78 19.90 -9.64
C SER A 235 11.61 20.90 -10.44
N ALA A 236 12.95 20.77 -10.46
CA ALA A 236 13.86 21.77 -11.03
C ALA A 236 14.81 21.21 -12.09
N ASN A 237 14.61 21.63 -13.35
CA ASN A 237 15.55 21.42 -14.46
C ASN A 237 16.73 22.42 -14.36
N LEU A 238 17.49 22.38 -13.25
CA LEU A 238 18.68 23.21 -13.04
C LEU A 238 19.94 22.45 -13.45
N GLY A 239 20.06 22.16 -14.75
CA GLY A 239 21.32 21.99 -15.49
C GLY A 239 22.30 20.87 -15.11
N PHE A 240 22.55 20.56 -13.84
CA PHE A 240 23.70 19.73 -13.45
C PHE A 240 23.54 18.88 -12.17
N VAL A 241 22.48 19.04 -11.35
CA VAL A 241 22.14 18.08 -10.27
C VAL A 241 20.63 18.05 -10.11
N GLN A 242 20.02 16.92 -10.44
CA GLN A 242 18.60 16.67 -10.27
C GLN A 242 18.41 15.99 -8.91
N MET A 243 18.32 16.77 -7.84
CA MET A 243 18.00 16.21 -6.52
C MET A 243 16.48 16.16 -6.35
N PRO A 244 15.90 14.99 -6.00
CA PRO A 244 14.51 14.91 -5.61
C PRO A 244 14.29 15.69 -4.30
N GLU A 245 13.16 16.38 -4.19
CA GLU A 245 12.80 17.11 -2.98
C GLU A 245 12.03 16.18 -2.04
N PRO A 246 12.48 15.98 -0.78
CA PRO A 246 11.75 15.17 0.18
C PRO A 246 10.37 15.79 0.45
N SER A 247 9.38 14.94 0.68
CA SER A 247 8.00 15.36 0.94
C SER A 247 7.40 14.61 2.13
N VAL A 248 6.31 15.13 2.66
CA VAL A 248 5.51 14.49 3.71
C VAL A 248 4.11 14.31 3.15
N VAL A 249 3.58 13.10 3.31
CA VAL A 249 2.25 12.74 2.81
C VAL A 249 1.40 12.08 3.88
N ASP A 250 0.09 12.25 3.77
CA ASP A 250 -0.88 11.40 4.45
C ASP A 250 -1.46 10.43 3.43
N LEU A 251 -1.61 9.16 3.84
CA LEU A 251 -2.17 8.09 3.03
C LEU A 251 -3.46 7.63 3.70
N ASN A 252 -4.60 7.74 3.02
CA ASN A 252 -5.88 7.24 3.48
C ASN A 252 -6.33 6.12 2.55
N LEU A 253 -6.22 4.88 3.02
CA LEU A 253 -6.66 3.68 2.34
C LEU A 253 -8.11 3.38 2.74
N LYS A 254 -8.95 3.08 1.77
CA LYS A 254 -10.33 2.62 1.94
C LYS A 254 -10.55 1.37 1.10
N LEU A 255 -11.26 0.38 1.63
CA LEU A 255 -11.76 -0.75 0.85
C LEU A 255 -13.27 -0.63 0.72
N LEU A 256 -13.73 -0.61 -0.52
CA LEU A 256 -15.14 -0.51 -0.86
C LEU A 256 -15.65 -1.87 -1.31
N SER A 257 -16.85 -2.19 -0.85
CA SER A 257 -17.68 -3.21 -1.44
C SER A 257 -18.89 -2.52 -2.05
N ASP A 258 -18.97 -2.55 -3.38
CA ASP A 258 -19.89 -1.70 -4.15
C ASP A 258 -19.66 -0.20 -3.83
N THR A 259 -20.56 0.44 -3.09
CA THR A 259 -20.45 1.85 -2.66
C THR A 259 -20.15 2.00 -1.17
N ASP A 260 -20.12 0.90 -0.42
CA ASP A 260 -19.97 0.91 1.02
C ASP A 260 -18.51 0.70 1.42
N ILE A 261 -17.99 1.59 2.26
CA ILE A 261 -16.66 1.44 2.83
C ILE A 261 -16.75 0.39 3.93
N ILE A 262 -16.08 -0.74 3.73
CA ILE A 262 -16.02 -1.83 4.72
C ILE A 262 -14.75 -1.78 5.57
N TYR A 263 -13.76 -0.98 5.14
CA TYR A 263 -12.51 -0.78 5.86
C TYR A 263 -11.87 0.54 5.49
N SER A 264 -11.20 1.18 6.45
CA SER A 264 -10.37 2.34 6.24
C SER A 264 -9.18 2.34 7.19
N GLU A 265 -8.01 2.75 6.68
CA GLU A 265 -6.78 2.93 7.44
C GLU A 265 -6.09 4.21 6.97
N SER A 266 -5.69 5.06 7.92
CA SER A 266 -4.98 6.31 7.64
C SER A 266 -3.58 6.29 8.25
N LEU A 267 -2.60 6.69 7.45
CA LEU A 267 -1.21 6.90 7.85
C LEU A 267 -0.88 8.38 7.67
N GLU A 268 -0.70 9.09 8.77
CA GLU A 268 -0.39 10.52 8.75
C GLU A 268 1.12 10.77 8.81
N ASN A 269 1.54 11.89 8.24
CA ASN A 269 2.90 12.44 8.30
C ASN A 269 3.98 11.45 7.83
N VAL A 270 3.73 10.69 6.76
CA VAL A 270 4.66 9.75 6.17
C VAL A 270 5.78 10.51 5.43
N PRO A 271 7.04 10.42 5.87
CA PRO A 271 8.14 11.06 5.18
C PRO A 271 8.56 10.24 3.95
N VAL A 272 8.59 10.88 2.78
CA VAL A 272 9.08 10.30 1.52
C VAL A 272 10.40 10.99 1.17
N THR A 273 11.51 10.33 1.45
CA THR A 273 12.88 10.82 1.18
C THR A 273 13.52 10.17 -0.05
N ASP A 274 12.94 9.08 -0.51
CA ASP A 274 13.42 8.18 -1.56
C ASP A 274 12.22 7.34 -2.05
N ALA A 275 12.47 6.18 -2.68
CA ALA A 275 11.39 5.29 -3.09
C ALA A 275 10.71 4.70 -1.85
N TYR A 276 9.46 5.07 -1.62
CA TYR A 276 8.67 4.59 -0.49
C TYR A 276 7.71 3.51 -0.97
N TYR A 277 7.86 2.31 -0.41
CA TYR A 277 6.95 1.19 -0.62
C TYR A 277 6.20 0.91 0.66
N LYS A 278 4.87 0.77 0.56
CA LYS A 278 4.03 0.37 1.69
C LYS A 278 3.01 -0.65 1.22
N ALA A 279 2.99 -1.79 1.91
CA ALA A 279 1.95 -2.80 1.84
C ALA A 279 1.07 -2.71 3.10
N MET A 280 -0.23 -2.85 2.91
CA MET A 280 -1.27 -2.85 3.95
C MET A 280 -2.15 -4.07 3.72
N THR A 281 -1.99 -5.09 4.55
CA THR A 281 -2.74 -6.35 4.49
C THR A 281 -4.15 -6.15 5.03
N TRP A 282 -5.15 -6.76 4.41
CA TRP A 282 -6.52 -6.67 4.93
C TRP A 282 -6.62 -7.37 6.29
N PRO A 283 -7.23 -6.76 7.32
CA PRO A 283 -7.27 -7.34 8.67
C PRO A 283 -8.47 -8.29 8.89
N PHE A 284 -9.26 -8.59 7.86
CA PHE A 284 -10.47 -9.41 7.94
C PHE A 284 -10.63 -10.26 6.69
N LEU A 285 -11.52 -11.26 6.79
CA LEU A 285 -11.82 -12.18 5.71
C LEU A 285 -12.60 -11.50 4.58
N LEU A 286 -12.24 -11.81 3.34
CA LEU A 286 -12.96 -11.35 2.16
C LEU A 286 -13.94 -12.42 1.68
N GLU A 287 -15.03 -11.99 1.06
CA GLU A 287 -16.02 -12.90 0.48
C GLU A 287 -15.54 -13.40 -0.88
N LYS A 288 -15.49 -14.72 -1.04
CA LYS A 288 -15.09 -15.37 -2.30
C LYS A 288 -15.94 -14.86 -3.47
N ASN A 289 -15.29 -14.57 -4.60
CA ASN A 289 -15.88 -14.12 -5.85
C ASN A 289 -16.57 -12.75 -5.80
N ARG A 290 -16.36 -11.96 -4.74
CA ARG A 290 -16.88 -10.61 -4.62
C ARG A 290 -15.89 -9.59 -5.21
N ASP A 291 -16.41 -8.62 -5.93
CA ASP A 291 -15.63 -7.50 -6.46
C ASP A 291 -15.47 -6.42 -5.37
N TYR A 292 -14.25 -5.92 -5.25
CA TYR A 292 -13.88 -4.87 -4.32
C TYR A 292 -13.09 -3.79 -5.05
N THR A 293 -13.20 -2.56 -4.55
CA THR A 293 -12.40 -1.42 -5.02
C THR A 293 -11.58 -0.91 -3.86
N ALA A 294 -10.26 -0.97 -3.98
CA ALA A 294 -9.36 -0.26 -3.07
C ALA A 294 -9.22 1.19 -3.55
N LEU A 295 -9.37 2.14 -2.64
CA LEU A 295 -9.20 3.57 -2.87
C LEU A 295 -8.07 4.07 -1.97
N LEU A 296 -7.08 4.73 -2.56
CA LEU A 296 -6.00 5.40 -1.84
C LEU A 296 -6.06 6.89 -2.14
N GLU A 297 -6.34 7.68 -1.12
CA GLU A 297 -6.17 9.14 -1.15
C GLU A 297 -4.78 9.49 -0.61
N VAL A 298 -4.01 10.21 -1.41
CA VAL A 298 -2.67 10.70 -1.06
C VAL A 298 -2.75 12.21 -0.94
N HIS A 299 -2.60 12.71 0.29
CA HIS A 299 -2.50 14.14 0.57
C HIS A 299 -1.02 14.52 0.71
N SER A 300 -0.53 15.42 -0.13
CA SER A 300 0.79 16.01 0.04
C SER A 300 0.68 17.33 0.79
N HIS A 301 1.55 17.52 1.79
CA HIS A 301 1.63 18.78 2.54
C HIS A 301 2.40 19.89 1.79
N SER A 302 3.16 19.53 0.75
CA SER A 302 3.97 20.48 -0.02
C SER A 302 4.26 19.94 -1.44
N PRO A 303 3.48 20.35 -2.46
CA PRO A 303 2.36 21.30 -2.39
C PRO A 303 1.13 20.69 -1.72
N ASP A 304 0.30 21.52 -1.10
CA ASP A 304 -0.99 21.16 -0.49
C ASP A 304 -1.99 20.68 -1.56
N ILE A 305 -1.93 19.38 -1.87
CA ILE A 305 -2.69 18.74 -2.96
C ILE A 305 -3.06 17.31 -2.52
N THR A 306 -4.32 16.94 -2.76
CA THR A 306 -4.80 15.56 -2.62
C THR A 306 -5.03 14.93 -4.00
N THR A 307 -4.68 13.66 -4.15
CA THR A 307 -4.96 12.85 -5.34
C THR A 307 -5.45 11.48 -4.92
N ALA A 308 -6.45 10.95 -5.62
CA ALA A 308 -6.99 9.63 -5.35
C ALA A 308 -6.55 8.62 -6.43
N TYR A 309 -6.40 7.36 -6.02
CA TYR A 309 -6.04 6.24 -6.88
C TYR A 309 -6.96 5.07 -6.54
N THR A 310 -7.41 4.35 -7.55
CA THR A 310 -8.28 3.19 -7.38
C THR A 310 -7.62 1.94 -7.93
N SER A 311 -7.91 0.79 -7.32
CA SER A 311 -7.54 -0.53 -7.82
C SER A 311 -8.69 -1.48 -7.56
N ASP A 312 -9.31 -1.95 -8.64
CA ASP A 312 -10.37 -2.95 -8.59
C ASP A 312 -9.76 -4.34 -8.57
N PHE A 313 -10.31 -5.23 -7.76
CA PHE A 313 -9.93 -6.63 -7.74
C PHE A 313 -11.11 -7.51 -7.35
N ARG A 314 -11.05 -8.77 -7.79
CA ARG A 314 -12.00 -9.79 -7.38
C ARG A 314 -11.35 -10.64 -6.30
N ALA A 315 -12.04 -10.82 -5.18
CA ALA A 315 -11.53 -11.60 -4.07
C ALA A 315 -11.59 -13.10 -4.41
N GLU A 316 -10.42 -13.69 -4.58
CA GLU A 316 -10.23 -15.10 -4.93
C GLU A 316 -9.34 -15.79 -3.90
N GLU A 317 -9.53 -17.09 -3.74
CA GLU A 317 -8.61 -17.94 -2.98
C GLU A 317 -7.23 -17.91 -3.64
N LYS A 318 -6.18 -17.92 -2.82
CA LYS A 318 -4.83 -18.00 -3.34
C LYS A 318 -3.92 -18.63 -2.30
N VAL A 319 -3.15 -19.60 -2.75
CA VAL A 319 -2.14 -20.31 -1.98
C VAL A 319 -0.91 -20.50 -2.86
N GLU A 320 0.23 -20.72 -2.23
CA GLU A 320 1.51 -20.96 -2.89
C GLU A 320 2.20 -22.17 -2.25
N LEU A 321 2.77 -23.04 -3.06
CA LEU A 321 3.67 -24.11 -2.63
C LEU A 321 5.03 -23.52 -2.29
N LEU A 322 5.55 -23.82 -1.11
CA LEU A 322 6.90 -23.43 -0.75
C LEU A 322 7.89 -24.45 -1.33
N ASP A 323 8.38 -24.21 -2.55
CA ASP A 323 9.32 -25.09 -3.27
C ASP A 323 10.53 -25.55 -2.42
N THR A 324 10.99 -24.71 -1.50
CA THR A 324 12.12 -25.01 -0.61
C THR A 324 11.78 -25.99 0.52
N ASP A 325 10.51 -26.26 0.75
CA ASP A 325 9.97 -27.07 1.84
C ASP A 325 9.01 -28.14 1.28
N ILE A 326 9.46 -28.76 0.19
CA ILE A 326 8.87 -29.95 -0.43
C ILE A 326 9.91 -31.07 -0.32
N ASP A 327 9.54 -32.15 0.35
CA ASP A 327 10.32 -33.38 0.41
C ASP A 327 9.48 -34.55 -0.11
N VAL A 328 10.07 -35.40 -0.96
CA VAL A 328 9.40 -36.54 -1.59
C VAL A 328 10.34 -37.73 -1.60
N ASP A 329 9.92 -38.84 -1.00
CA ASP A 329 10.71 -40.04 -0.84
C ASP A 329 9.93 -41.34 -1.11
N GLU A 330 10.53 -42.48 -0.80
CA GLU A 330 9.92 -43.79 -1.01
C GLU A 330 8.71 -44.08 -0.09
N TYR A 331 8.54 -43.30 0.98
CA TYR A 331 7.48 -43.46 1.98
C TYR A 331 6.35 -42.42 1.83
N GLY A 332 6.63 -41.26 1.25
CA GLY A 332 5.66 -40.19 1.18
C GLY A 332 6.15 -38.87 0.59
N ALA A 333 5.34 -37.84 0.81
CA ALA A 333 5.68 -36.46 0.55
C ALA A 333 5.35 -35.60 1.78
N SER A 334 6.18 -34.60 2.05
CA SER A 334 5.90 -33.52 2.99
C SER A 334 5.88 -32.23 2.18
N VAL A 335 4.75 -31.52 2.22
CA VAL A 335 4.51 -30.35 1.37
C VAL A 335 4.01 -29.20 2.23
N THR A 336 4.76 -28.09 2.24
CA THR A 336 4.32 -26.86 2.90
C THR A 336 3.65 -25.91 1.92
N ILE A 337 2.49 -25.40 2.31
CA ILE A 337 1.71 -24.40 1.57
C ILE A 337 1.51 -23.15 2.42
N ILE A 338 1.42 -21.98 1.78
CA ILE A 338 1.16 -20.69 2.42
C ILE A 338 -0.06 -20.00 1.80
N GLY A 339 -0.93 -19.45 2.64
CA GLY A 339 -2.05 -18.62 2.23
C GLY A 339 -1.60 -17.25 1.70
N LYS A 340 -2.14 -16.84 0.56
CA LYS A 340 -1.86 -15.56 -0.13
C LYS A 340 -3.15 -14.77 -0.41
N SER A 341 -4.19 -15.03 0.37
CA SER A 341 -5.50 -14.40 0.24
C SER A 341 -6.23 -14.37 1.57
N GLN A 342 -6.99 -13.31 1.83
CA GLN A 342 -7.93 -13.24 2.95
C GLN A 342 -9.28 -13.90 2.63
N VAL A 343 -9.47 -14.42 1.42
CA VAL A 343 -10.49 -15.45 1.18
C VAL A 343 -9.94 -16.75 1.74
N PRO A 344 -10.59 -17.38 2.75
CA PRO A 344 -10.12 -18.63 3.31
C PRO A 344 -9.99 -19.70 2.23
N PHE A 345 -8.81 -20.27 2.10
CA PHE A 345 -8.57 -21.44 1.28
C PHE A 345 -8.99 -22.69 2.06
N ASP A 346 -9.81 -23.52 1.42
CA ASP A 346 -10.16 -24.88 1.87
C ASP A 346 -9.91 -25.82 0.68
N GLY A 347 -9.05 -26.81 0.87
CA GLY A 347 -8.59 -27.61 -0.25
C GLY A 347 -7.72 -28.80 0.13
N ILE A 348 -7.20 -29.45 -0.91
CA ILE A 348 -6.44 -30.68 -0.80
C ILE A 348 -5.11 -30.55 -1.55
N ILE A 349 -4.09 -31.23 -1.06
CA ILE A 349 -2.84 -31.45 -1.77
C ILE A 349 -2.94 -32.81 -2.46
N ARG A 350 -2.75 -32.81 -3.78
CA ARG A 350 -2.76 -34.01 -4.62
C ARG A 350 -1.36 -34.27 -5.16
N VAL A 351 -0.82 -35.46 -4.88
CA VAL A 351 0.45 -35.94 -5.44
C VAL A 351 0.18 -37.02 -6.47
N VAL A 352 0.70 -36.83 -7.69
CA VAL A 352 0.54 -37.74 -8.82
C VAL A 352 1.90 -38.32 -9.17
N LEU A 353 2.08 -39.63 -8.97
CA LEU A 353 3.26 -40.38 -9.38
C LEU A 353 3.01 -41.02 -10.74
N THR A 354 3.75 -40.56 -11.76
CA THR A 354 3.69 -41.11 -13.12
C THR A 354 4.96 -41.92 -13.39
N PRO A 355 4.89 -43.27 -13.43
CA PRO A 355 6.03 -44.10 -13.81
C PRO A 355 6.28 -44.00 -15.32
N GLU A 356 7.50 -44.34 -15.77
CA GLU A 356 7.78 -44.51 -17.21
C GLU A 356 6.92 -45.63 -17.84
N GLU A 357 6.70 -46.71 -17.11
CA GLU A 357 5.86 -47.84 -17.50
C GLU A 357 4.98 -48.26 -16.31
N GLY A 358 3.67 -48.37 -16.53
CA GLY A 358 2.70 -48.81 -15.52
C GLY A 358 1.56 -47.81 -15.30
N ASP A 359 0.82 -48.02 -14.22
CA ASP A 359 -0.34 -47.21 -13.86
C ASP A 359 0.07 -45.99 -13.01
N VAL A 360 -0.58 -44.86 -13.26
CA VAL A 360 -0.42 -43.64 -12.48
C VAL A 360 -1.00 -43.85 -11.07
N GLN A 361 -0.27 -43.43 -10.05
CA GLN A 361 -0.72 -43.46 -8.66
C GLN A 361 -1.02 -42.03 -8.20
N VAL A 362 -2.13 -41.85 -7.48
CA VAL A 362 -2.60 -40.54 -6.99
C VAL A 362 -2.84 -40.65 -5.49
N PHE A 363 -2.27 -39.72 -4.74
CA PHE A 363 -2.43 -39.58 -3.30
C PHE A 363 -2.95 -38.19 -2.97
N GLU A 364 -3.85 -38.09 -2.02
CA GLU A 364 -4.51 -36.84 -1.64
C GLU A 364 -4.58 -36.73 -0.12
N GLU A 365 -4.39 -35.52 0.40
CA GLU A 365 -4.61 -35.20 1.81
C GLU A 365 -5.18 -33.79 1.93
N THR A 366 -6.03 -33.55 2.93
CA THR A 366 -6.64 -32.24 3.19
C THR A 366 -5.65 -31.32 3.88
N ALA A 367 -5.60 -30.06 3.46
CA ALA A 367 -4.86 -29.02 4.15
C ALA A 367 -5.76 -28.32 5.19
N ASP A 368 -5.14 -27.70 6.20
CA ASP A 368 -5.85 -26.80 7.09
C ASP A 368 -6.41 -25.58 6.32
N ILE A 369 -7.42 -24.92 6.90
CA ILE A 369 -7.98 -23.70 6.32
C ILE A 369 -6.96 -22.57 6.44
N LEU A 370 -6.54 -21.99 5.31
CA LEU A 370 -5.50 -20.97 5.27
C LEU A 370 -6.01 -19.61 4.83
N THR A 371 -5.58 -18.57 5.56
CA THR A 371 -5.67 -17.17 5.13
C THR A 371 -4.29 -16.59 4.87
N ALA A 372 -4.22 -15.35 4.39
CA ALA A 372 -2.98 -14.64 4.09
C ALA A 372 -1.95 -14.75 5.22
N GLY A 373 -0.76 -15.25 4.89
CA GLY A 373 0.37 -15.41 5.80
C GLY A 373 0.31 -16.61 6.75
N GLN A 374 -0.74 -17.43 6.69
CA GLN A 374 -0.79 -18.71 7.41
C GLN A 374 -0.15 -19.81 6.58
N GLU A 375 0.52 -20.74 7.25
CA GLU A 375 1.23 -21.86 6.65
C GLU A 375 0.70 -23.18 7.21
N ASP A 376 0.67 -24.21 6.39
CA ASP A 376 0.40 -25.59 6.79
C ASP A 376 1.37 -26.54 6.08
N THR A 377 1.80 -27.58 6.78
CA THR A 377 2.67 -28.64 6.26
C THR A 377 1.91 -29.96 6.27
N VAL A 378 1.55 -30.42 5.07
CA VAL A 378 0.76 -31.64 4.88
C VAL A 378 1.70 -32.80 4.58
N GLY A 379 1.62 -33.84 5.41
CA GLY A 379 2.33 -35.10 5.20
C GLY A 379 1.43 -36.13 4.53
N ILE A 380 1.84 -36.61 3.37
CA ILE A 380 1.15 -37.66 2.60
C ILE A 380 2.00 -38.92 2.68
N ILE A 381 1.43 -40.02 3.19
CA ILE A 381 2.13 -41.30 3.31
C ILE A 381 1.54 -42.29 2.31
N TRP A 382 2.38 -42.97 1.54
CA TRP A 382 1.96 -44.04 0.63
C TRP A 382 2.58 -45.38 0.97
N GLN A 383 1.87 -46.45 0.59
CA GLN A 383 2.33 -47.82 0.73
C GLN A 383 2.24 -48.52 -0.62
N GLY A 384 3.23 -49.38 -0.90
CA GLY A 384 3.21 -50.25 -2.08
C GLY A 384 3.59 -49.58 -3.40
N VAL A 385 4.24 -48.40 -3.38
CA VAL A 385 4.81 -47.79 -4.59
C VAL A 385 5.88 -48.73 -5.16
N PRO A 386 5.74 -49.24 -6.40
CA PRO A 386 6.73 -50.13 -6.99
C PRO A 386 8.08 -49.47 -7.20
N ARG A 387 9.15 -50.27 -7.27
CA ARG A 387 10.46 -49.77 -7.69
C ARG A 387 10.38 -49.13 -9.08
N GLY A 388 11.08 -48.02 -9.29
CA GLY A 388 11.08 -47.32 -10.56
C GLY A 388 11.42 -45.84 -10.43
N ASP A 389 11.51 -45.19 -11.58
CA ASP A 389 11.64 -43.73 -11.70
C ASP A 389 10.26 -43.14 -11.99
N TYR A 390 9.90 -42.11 -11.24
CA TYR A 390 8.61 -41.44 -11.30
C TYR A 390 8.80 -39.96 -11.57
N ASN A 391 7.97 -39.42 -12.48
CA ASN A 391 7.68 -38.00 -12.53
C ASN A 391 6.60 -37.71 -11.47
N VAL A 392 6.88 -36.76 -10.57
CA VAL A 392 6.02 -36.40 -9.46
C VAL A 392 5.42 -35.04 -9.75
N LYS A 393 4.09 -34.95 -9.74
CA LYS A 393 3.37 -33.67 -9.82
C LYS A 393 2.56 -33.46 -8.56
N ILE A 394 2.81 -32.35 -7.89
CA ILE A 394 2.11 -31.92 -6.69
C ILE A 394 1.18 -30.80 -7.12
N TYR A 395 -0.09 -30.91 -6.78
CA TYR A 395 -1.11 -29.92 -7.06
C TYR A 395 -1.75 -29.49 -5.75
N VAL A 396 -1.97 -28.20 -5.58
CA VAL A 396 -2.85 -27.68 -4.55
C VAL A 396 -4.17 -27.33 -5.23
N THR A 397 -5.25 -27.95 -4.79
CA THR A 397 -6.58 -27.76 -5.40
C THR A 397 -7.59 -27.32 -4.37
N ASN A 398 -8.45 -26.37 -4.72
CA ASN A 398 -9.60 -26.00 -3.89
C ASN A 398 -10.73 -27.04 -3.97
N LEU A 399 -11.78 -26.86 -3.18
CA LEU A 399 -12.95 -27.74 -3.16
C LEU A 399 -13.71 -27.80 -4.50
N GLU A 400 -13.59 -26.78 -5.35
CA GLU A 400 -14.15 -26.77 -6.70
C GLU A 400 -13.31 -27.56 -7.71
N GLY A 401 -12.14 -28.05 -7.31
CA GLY A 401 -11.21 -28.80 -8.15
C GLY A 401 -10.35 -27.94 -9.06
N GLU A 402 -10.30 -26.63 -8.82
CA GLU A 402 -9.39 -25.71 -9.50
C GLU A 402 -7.98 -25.86 -8.91
N VAL A 403 -6.98 -25.91 -9.80
CA VAL A 403 -5.57 -25.98 -9.40
C VAL A 403 -5.09 -24.57 -9.06
N MET A 404 -4.78 -24.35 -7.78
CA MET A 404 -4.26 -23.08 -7.26
C MET A 404 -2.77 -22.92 -7.55
N ASP A 405 -2.01 -24.00 -7.37
CA ASP A 405 -0.57 -24.04 -7.63
C ASP A 405 -0.11 -25.47 -7.93
N SER A 406 1.06 -25.61 -8.53
CA SER A 406 1.65 -26.90 -8.84
C SER A 406 3.17 -26.91 -8.83
N HIS A 407 3.75 -28.04 -8.40
CA HIS A 407 5.19 -28.29 -8.42
C HIS A 407 5.50 -29.62 -9.12
N GLU A 408 6.61 -29.69 -9.85
CA GLU A 408 7.05 -30.91 -10.56
C GLU A 408 8.47 -31.30 -10.13
N THR A 409 8.64 -32.56 -9.72
CA THR A 409 9.91 -33.14 -9.30
C THR A 409 10.03 -34.61 -9.74
N VAL A 410 11.09 -35.30 -9.32
CA VAL A 410 11.35 -36.70 -9.65
C VAL A 410 11.59 -37.54 -8.40
N LEU A 411 11.08 -38.77 -8.40
CA LEU A 411 11.28 -39.74 -7.33
C LEU A 411 11.87 -41.03 -7.91
N ARG A 412 12.87 -41.59 -7.24
CA ARG A 412 13.44 -42.90 -7.57
C ARG A 412 13.27 -43.85 -6.40
N VAL A 413 12.53 -44.93 -6.61
CA VAL A 413 12.26 -45.97 -5.60
C VAL A 413 13.13 -47.19 -5.90
N PHE A 414 14.03 -47.54 -4.98
CA PHE A 414 14.99 -48.64 -5.16
C PHE A 414 14.45 -49.99 -4.64
N GLU A 415 13.65 -49.99 -3.57
CA GLU A 415 13.10 -51.19 -2.94
C GLU A 415 11.57 -51.07 -2.81
N PRO A 416 10.79 -52.14 -3.09
CA PRO A 416 9.34 -52.09 -2.91
C PRO A 416 9.00 -51.98 -1.42
N VAL A 417 8.18 -50.98 -1.06
CA VAL A 417 7.68 -50.81 0.31
C VAL A 417 6.90 -52.05 0.71
N ALA A 418 7.34 -52.75 1.75
CA ALA A 418 6.69 -53.98 2.21
C ALA A 418 5.28 -53.69 2.74
N GLU A 419 4.29 -54.49 2.32
CA GLU A 419 2.94 -54.48 2.91
C GLU A 419 3.03 -54.82 4.41
N ILE A 420 2.63 -53.89 5.28
CA ILE A 420 2.61 -54.11 6.72
C ILE A 420 1.38 -54.97 7.06
N ASN A 421 1.52 -56.30 6.96
CA ASN A 421 0.53 -57.20 7.56
C ASN A 421 0.71 -57.19 9.09
N PRO A 422 -0.31 -56.88 9.90
CA PRO A 422 -0.21 -57.06 11.34
C PRO A 422 -0.13 -58.57 11.63
N SER A 423 1.07 -59.03 11.96
CA SER A 423 1.32 -60.37 12.44
C SER A 423 0.63 -60.55 13.80
N GLU A 424 -0.47 -61.33 13.84
CA GLU A 424 -0.91 -61.99 15.07
C GLU A 424 0.18 -62.97 15.53
N GLU A 425 1.14 -62.48 16.30
CA GLU A 425 1.99 -63.34 17.11
C GLU A 425 1.22 -63.75 18.39
N SER A 426 0.60 -64.93 18.35
CA SER A 426 0.28 -65.69 19.56
C SER A 426 1.52 -66.45 20.01
N PRO A 427 2.12 -66.19 21.19
CA PRO A 427 3.24 -66.98 21.65
C PRO A 427 2.75 -68.15 22.49
N ALA A 428 3.09 -69.38 22.08
CA ALA A 428 3.43 -70.44 23.03
C ALA A 428 4.11 -71.62 22.32
N PHE A 429 5.43 -71.61 22.33
CA PHE A 429 6.26 -72.81 22.18
C PHE A 429 5.98 -73.77 23.35
N GLY A 430 5.72 -75.04 23.04
CA GLY A 430 5.52 -76.10 24.02
C GLY A 430 6.82 -76.64 24.60
N PHE A 431 6.76 -77.19 25.82
CA PHE A 431 7.12 -78.57 26.16
C PHE A 431 7.09 -78.73 27.70
N GLN A 432 6.03 -79.31 28.23
CA GLN A 432 6.15 -80.17 29.42
C GLN A 432 5.45 -81.49 29.16
N ALA A 433 6.25 -82.54 29.34
CA ALA A 433 5.88 -83.93 29.30
C ALA A 433 4.89 -84.28 30.41
N ALA A 434 3.82 -84.99 30.09
CA ALA A 434 3.29 -86.09 30.90
C ALA A 434 2.11 -86.79 30.20
N LEU A 435 2.13 -88.11 30.30
CA LEU A 435 1.02 -89.06 30.18
C LEU A 435 0.51 -89.40 28.77
N GLY A 436 1.11 -90.47 28.25
CA GLY A 436 0.38 -91.40 27.40
C GLY A 436 -0.61 -92.27 28.18
N ILE A 437 -1.41 -92.97 27.37
CA ILE A 437 -2.14 -94.22 27.63
C ILE A 437 -3.63 -94.09 28.01
N PHE A 438 -4.43 -94.12 26.94
CA PHE A 438 -5.54 -95.06 26.66
C PHE A 438 -6.92 -94.94 27.33
N LEU A 439 -7.87 -95.39 26.49
CA LEU A 439 -9.14 -96.09 26.76
C LEU A 439 -10.41 -95.23 26.86
N CYS A 440 -11.22 -95.39 25.79
CA CYS A 440 -12.63 -95.72 25.79
C CYS A 440 -13.55 -95.00 26.79
N PHE A 441 -14.53 -94.25 26.28
CA PHE A 441 -15.95 -94.59 26.42
C PHE A 441 -16.80 -93.53 25.68
N ALA A 442 -17.14 -93.81 24.42
CA ALA A 442 -18.44 -93.39 23.93
C ALA A 442 -19.39 -94.55 24.26
N ILE A 443 -20.37 -94.30 25.13
CA ILE A 443 -21.74 -94.84 25.07
C ILE A 443 -22.50 -94.37 26.33
N PHE A 444 -23.46 -93.50 26.03
CA PHE A 444 -24.81 -93.43 26.61
C PHE A 444 -25.08 -92.86 28.01
N SER A 445 -26.13 -92.04 27.97
CA SER A 445 -27.15 -91.82 29.00
C SER A 445 -26.73 -90.95 30.17
N GLY A 446 -27.40 -89.85 30.49
CA GLY A 446 -28.69 -89.35 30.05
C GLY A 446 -29.23 -88.42 31.14
N LYS A 447 -30.07 -87.47 30.73
CA LYS A 447 -31.11 -86.77 31.51
C LYS A 447 -30.86 -86.59 33.03
N LYS A 448 -30.74 -85.34 33.46
CA LYS A 448 -31.92 -84.53 33.80
C LYS A 448 -31.56 -83.06 33.90
#